data_AF-L1KHX3-F1
#
_entry.id   AF-L1KHX3-F1
#
_cell.length_a   1.000
_cell.length_b   1.000
_cell.length_c   1.000
_cell.angle_alpha   90.00
_cell.angle_beta   90.00
_cell.angle_gamma   90.00
#
_symmetry.space_group_name_H-M   'P 1'
#
loop_
_entity.id
_entity.type
_entity.pdbx_description
1 polymer ?
#
loop_
_entity_poly.entity_id
_entity_poly.type
_entity_poly.pdbx_seq_one_letter_code
_entity_poly.pdbx_strand_id
1 'polypeptide(L)'
;MATKLHLFTVAAALPEITIPTIEAFTDQVLTYAKKTKGGMPAGLQSGIAAFPVLVSDRVDPAAVRWAEAQQRQKWACMARPVVVDSAQQYVGTYRGTPAIGLIYSSYFEQKAMRYFYG
;
A
#
# COMPACT_ATOMS: atom_id res chain seq x y z
N MET A 1 -16.05 14.87 -14.15
CA MET A 1 -16.30 13.52 -13.62
C MET A 1 -15.68 13.42 -12.24
N ALA A 2 -16.49 13.24 -11.20
CA ALA A 2 -15.98 13.07 -9.83
C ALA A 2 -15.74 11.59 -9.58
N THR A 3 -14.53 11.12 -9.85
CA THR A 3 -14.13 9.76 -9.53
C THR A 3 -13.81 9.68 -8.03
N LYS A 4 -14.40 8.73 -7.29
CA LYS A 4 -14.17 8.56 -5.84
C LYS A 4 -13.03 7.58 -5.59
N LEU A 5 -12.04 7.95 -4.78
CA LEU A 5 -10.97 7.04 -4.36
C LEU A 5 -11.27 6.51 -2.95
N HIS A 6 -11.34 5.19 -2.81
CA HIS A 6 -11.47 4.54 -1.51
C HIS A 6 -10.08 4.15 -1.01
N LEU A 7 -9.70 4.71 0.15
CA LEU A 7 -8.42 4.45 0.78
C LEU A 7 -8.58 3.41 1.89
N PHE A 8 -7.80 2.33 1.82
CA PHE A 8 -7.70 1.31 2.84
C PHE A 8 -6.30 1.33 3.44
N THR A 9 -6.19 1.33 4.76
CA THR A 9 -4.91 1.12 5.47
C THR A 9 -5.14 -0.07 6.37
N VAL A 10 -4.42 -1.17 6.11
CA VAL A 10 -4.62 -2.43 6.82
C VAL A 10 -3.25 -2.82 7.36
N ALA A 11 -3.16 -2.94 8.68
CA ALA A 11 -1.93 -3.27 9.37
C ALA A 11 -2.00 -4.69 9.95
N ALA A 12 -0.89 -5.41 9.85
CA ALA A 12 -0.70 -6.69 10.52
C ALA A 12 0.72 -6.76 11.09
N ALA A 13 0.84 -7.32 12.29
CA ALA A 13 2.13 -7.69 12.86
C ALA A 13 2.45 -9.13 12.44
N LEU A 14 3.69 -9.36 11.99
CA LEU A 14 4.19 -10.68 11.64
C LEU A 14 5.47 -10.99 12.40
N PRO A 15 5.80 -12.28 12.63
CA PRO A 15 7.06 -12.64 13.25
C PRO A 15 8.28 -12.25 12.41
N GLU A 16 8.15 -12.22 11.08
CA GLU A 16 9.21 -11.88 10.13
C GLU A 16 8.60 -11.32 8.85
N ILE A 17 9.25 -10.31 8.26
CA ILE A 17 8.86 -9.73 6.97
C ILE A 17 9.88 -10.12 5.90
N THR A 18 9.39 -10.81 4.87
CA THR A 18 10.10 -11.19 3.64
C THR A 18 9.31 -10.74 2.40
N ILE A 19 9.92 -10.73 1.21
CA ILE A 19 9.23 -10.37 -0.04
C ILE A 19 7.93 -11.18 -0.24
N PRO A 20 7.90 -12.52 -0.11
CA PRO A 20 6.68 -13.31 -0.28
C PRO A 20 5.56 -12.90 0.70
N THR A 21 5.90 -12.57 1.95
CA THR A 21 4.89 -12.12 2.93
C THR A 21 4.28 -10.78 2.54
N ILE A 22 5.10 -9.84 2.01
CA ILE A 22 4.60 -8.55 1.52
C ILE A 22 3.66 -8.76 0.33
N GLU A 23 4.03 -9.60 -0.63
CA GLU A 23 3.21 -9.89 -1.81
C GLU A 23 1.87 -10.52 -1.43
N ALA A 24 1.91 -11.59 -0.62
CA ALA A 24 0.72 -12.29 -0.16
C ALA A 24 -0.22 -11.36 0.62
N PHE A 25 0.33 -10.57 1.54
CA PHE A 25 -0.48 -9.64 2.33
C PHE A 25 -1.05 -8.51 1.46
N THR A 26 -0.28 -7.98 0.50
CA THR A 26 -0.77 -6.99 -0.46
C THR A 26 -1.98 -7.51 -1.23
N ASP A 27 -1.94 -8.76 -1.68
CA ASP A 27 -3.05 -9.39 -2.41
C ASP A 27 -4.27 -9.64 -1.54
N GLN A 28 -4.07 -10.02 -0.28
CA GLN A 28 -5.15 -10.15 0.70
C GLN A 28 -5.83 -8.80 0.97
N VAL A 29 -5.06 -7.73 1.17
CA VAL A 29 -5.57 -6.38 1.40
C VAL A 29 -6.33 -5.86 0.18
N LEU A 30 -5.81 -6.06 -1.04
CA LEU A 30 -6.51 -5.67 -2.25
C LEU A 30 -7.81 -6.46 -2.46
N THR A 31 -7.81 -7.75 -2.14
CA THR A 31 -9.01 -8.60 -2.18
C THR A 31 -10.04 -8.12 -1.16
N TYR A 32 -9.61 -7.84 0.07
CA TYR A 32 -10.45 -7.26 1.12
C TYR A 32 -11.04 -5.91 0.68
N ALA A 33 -10.20 -4.99 0.20
CA ALA A 33 -10.64 -3.66 -0.23
C ALA A 33 -11.69 -3.73 -1.35
N LYS A 34 -11.51 -4.63 -2.33
CA LYS A 34 -12.47 -4.86 -3.41
C LYS A 34 -13.82 -5.35 -2.88
N LYS A 35 -13.81 -6.32 -1.95
CA LYS A 35 -15.04 -6.84 -1.33
C LYS A 35 -15.73 -5.78 -0.46
N THR A 36 -14.96 -5.02 0.31
CA THR A 36 -15.49 -4.07 1.30
C THR A 36 -15.96 -2.74 0.68
N LYS A 37 -15.35 -2.27 -0.42
CA LYS A 37 -15.75 -1.01 -1.08
C LYS A 37 -17.24 -0.96 -1.40
N GLY A 38 -17.82 -2.10 -1.79
CA GLY A 38 -19.17 -2.17 -2.33
C GLY A 38 -19.36 -1.34 -3.61
N GLY A 39 -20.57 -1.40 -4.18
CA GLY A 39 -20.94 -0.66 -5.40
C GLY A 39 -20.27 -1.20 -6.67
N MET A 40 -20.18 -0.36 -7.71
CA MET A 40 -19.69 -0.76 -9.04
C MET A 40 -18.24 -1.28 -9.02
N PRO A 41 -17.85 -2.16 -9.97
CA PRO A 41 -16.48 -2.66 -10.08
C PRO A 41 -15.44 -1.54 -10.11
N ALA A 42 -14.29 -1.76 -9.49
CA ALA A 42 -13.16 -0.82 -9.55
C ALA A 42 -12.80 -0.52 -11.02
N GLY A 43 -12.60 0.75 -11.35
CA GLY A 43 -12.36 1.21 -12.73
C GLY A 43 -13.58 1.86 -13.40
N LEU A 44 -14.80 1.66 -12.89
CA LEU A 44 -15.99 2.38 -13.34
C LEU A 44 -16.38 3.41 -12.28
N GLN A 45 -15.96 4.66 -12.50
CA GLN A 45 -16.21 5.85 -11.64
C GLN A 45 -15.61 5.83 -10.22
N SER A 46 -15.02 4.73 -9.76
CA SER A 46 -14.34 4.65 -8.44
C SER A 46 -13.03 3.85 -8.51
N GLY A 47 -12.04 4.28 -7.72
CA GLY A 47 -10.73 3.64 -7.58
C GLY A 47 -10.48 3.12 -6.16
N ILE A 48 -9.55 2.18 -6.02
CA ILE A 48 -9.09 1.67 -4.73
C ILE A 48 -7.62 2.02 -4.56
N ALA A 49 -7.28 2.57 -3.41
CA ALA A 49 -5.92 2.78 -2.96
C ALA A 49 -5.72 2.06 -1.62
N ALA A 50 -4.59 1.38 -1.45
CA ALA A 50 -4.31 0.58 -0.26
C ALA A 50 -2.90 0.78 0.27
N PHE A 51 -2.78 0.88 1.59
CA PHE A 51 -1.54 0.73 2.35
C PHE A 51 -1.60 -0.60 3.11
N PRO A 52 -1.08 -1.70 2.54
CA PRO A 52 -0.76 -2.90 3.30
C PRO A 52 0.45 -2.59 4.18
N VAL A 53 0.24 -2.53 5.50
CA VAL A 53 1.28 -2.24 6.47
C VAL A 53 1.66 -3.52 7.20
N LEU A 54 2.93 -3.91 7.09
CA LEU A 54 3.50 -5.02 7.85
C LEU A 54 4.45 -4.47 8.89
N VAL A 55 4.31 -4.92 10.13
CA VAL A 55 5.15 -4.52 11.26
C VAL A 55 5.86 -5.75 11.80
N SER A 56 7.17 -5.63 12.03
CA SER A 56 7.99 -6.70 12.62
C SER A 56 9.25 -6.11 13.25
N ASP A 57 9.87 -6.84 14.16
CA ASP A 57 11.22 -6.58 14.67
C ASP A 57 12.30 -7.36 13.87
N ARG A 58 11.87 -8.29 13.01
CA ARG A 58 12.71 -9.05 12.08
C ARG A 58 12.27 -8.77 10.65
N VAL A 59 13.12 -8.07 9.91
CA VAL A 59 12.83 -7.63 8.53
C VAL A 59 14.02 -7.97 7.64
N ASP A 60 13.75 -8.66 6.53
CA ASP A 60 14.73 -8.85 5.47
C ASP A 60 15.00 -7.49 4.77
N PRO A 61 16.24 -6.99 4.73
CA PRO A 61 16.57 -5.75 4.03
C PRO A 61 16.15 -5.76 2.55
N ALA A 62 16.15 -6.92 1.88
CA ALA A 62 15.66 -7.02 0.51
C ALA A 62 14.15 -6.75 0.41
N ALA A 63 13.38 -7.10 1.44
CA ALA A 63 11.95 -6.83 1.54
C ALA A 63 11.65 -5.33 1.67
N VAL A 64 12.47 -4.60 2.45
CA VAL A 64 12.42 -3.12 2.54
C VAL A 64 12.64 -2.50 1.16
N ARG A 65 13.76 -2.83 0.50
CA ARG A 65 14.07 -2.30 -0.85
C ARG A 65 12.97 -2.64 -1.85
N TRP A 66 12.39 -3.83 -1.77
CA TRP A 66 11.31 -4.25 -2.65
C TRP A 66 10.03 -3.42 -2.44
N ALA A 67 9.71 -3.08 -1.19
CA ALA A 67 8.58 -2.20 -0.85
C ALA A 67 8.80 -0.76 -1.32
N GLU A 68 10.06 -0.30 -1.30
CA GLU A 68 10.48 1.03 -1.74
C GLU A 68 10.64 1.17 -3.26
N ALA A 69 10.81 0.06 -3.98
CA ALA A 69 11.14 0.11 -5.40
C ALA A 69 10.02 0.68 -6.28
N GLN A 70 8.77 0.29 -6.02
CA GLN A 70 7.65 0.69 -6.86
C GLN A 70 6.28 0.57 -6.17
N GLN A 71 5.35 1.40 -6.62
CA GLN A 71 3.93 1.20 -6.36
C GLN A 71 3.43 -0.06 -7.09
N ARG A 72 2.58 -0.83 -6.43
CA ARG A 72 1.93 -2.01 -7.03
C ARG A 72 0.60 -1.61 -7.64
N GLN A 73 0.36 -2.01 -8.88
CA GLN A 73 -0.89 -1.77 -9.59
C GLN A 73 -1.50 -3.10 -10.01
N LYS A 74 -2.76 -3.33 -9.64
CA LYS A 74 -3.54 -4.49 -10.09
C LYS A 74 -4.97 -4.05 -10.40
N TRP A 75 -5.37 -4.07 -11.67
CA TRP A 75 -6.75 -3.85 -12.13
C TRP A 75 -7.48 -2.67 -11.44
N ALA A 76 -7.11 -1.43 -11.81
CA ALA A 76 -7.65 -0.19 -11.25
C ALA A 76 -7.49 0.00 -9.73
N CYS A 77 -6.66 -0.83 -9.08
CA CYS A 77 -6.29 -0.70 -7.68
C CYS A 77 -4.80 -0.37 -7.56
N MET A 78 -4.47 0.55 -6.66
CA MET A 78 -3.11 0.93 -6.32
C MET A 78 -2.80 0.46 -4.91
N ALA A 79 -1.66 -0.18 -4.71
CA ALA A 79 -1.15 -0.55 -3.40
C ALA A 79 0.28 -0.02 -3.22
N ARG A 80 0.55 0.56 -2.06
CA ARG A 80 1.89 0.93 -1.60
C ARG A 80 2.17 0.12 -0.34
N PRO A 81 2.85 -1.02 -0.47
CA PRO A 81 3.27 -1.78 0.70
C PRO A 81 4.13 -0.92 1.61
N VAL A 82 3.93 -1.07 2.91
CA VAL A 82 4.67 -0.37 3.96
C VAL A 82 5.27 -1.43 4.86
N VAL A 83 6.58 -1.37 5.03
CA VAL A 83 7.32 -2.22 5.95
C VAL A 83 7.76 -1.35 7.12
N VAL A 84 7.33 -1.70 8.32
CA VAL A 84 7.74 -1.06 9.56
C VAL A 84 8.69 -2.00 10.27
N ASP A 85 9.98 -1.65 10.26
CA ASP A 85 11.00 -2.28 11.07
C ASP A 85 11.01 -1.60 12.45
N SER A 86 10.36 -2.26 13.41
CA SER A 86 10.25 -1.77 14.78
C SER A 86 11.55 -1.88 15.58
N ALA A 87 12.50 -2.74 15.16
CA ALA A 87 13.80 -2.81 15.81
C ALA A 87 14.69 -1.63 15.42
N GLN A 88 14.64 -1.22 14.15
CA GLN A 88 15.43 -0.12 13.60
C GLN A 88 14.70 1.23 13.59
N GLN A 89 13.43 1.27 14.01
CA GLN A 89 12.57 2.45 13.92
C GLN A 89 12.50 3.01 12.49
N TYR A 90 12.42 2.11 11.51
CA TYR A 90 12.47 2.45 10.09
C TYR A 90 11.16 2.10 9.38
N VAL A 91 10.73 2.99 8.48
CA VAL A 91 9.55 2.76 7.63
C VAL A 91 9.93 2.80 6.15
N GLY A 92 9.92 1.63 5.53
CA GLY A 92 10.17 1.43 4.11
C GLY A 92 8.88 1.42 3.30
N THR A 93 8.75 2.36 2.37
CA THR A 93 7.65 2.37 1.40
C THR A 93 8.00 3.22 0.18
N TYR A 94 7.34 2.96 -0.95
CA TYR A 94 7.55 3.71 -2.18
C TYR A 94 7.18 5.20 -2.00
N ARG A 95 8.18 6.07 -2.22
CA ARG A 95 8.08 7.55 -2.12
C ARG A 95 7.95 8.26 -3.46
N GLY A 96 8.05 7.55 -4.58
CA GLY A 96 8.03 8.19 -5.89
C GLY A 96 6.64 8.61 -6.37
N THR A 97 6.64 9.41 -7.43
CA THR A 97 5.45 9.77 -8.18
C THR A 97 5.06 8.58 -9.07
N PRO A 98 3.85 8.00 -8.96
CA PRO A 98 3.46 6.87 -9.79
C PRO A 98 3.37 7.27 -11.27
N ALA A 99 3.76 6.37 -12.16
CA ALA A 99 3.71 6.55 -13.61
C ALA A 99 2.29 6.70 -14.19
N ILE A 100 1.24 6.26 -13.47
CA ILE A 100 -0.16 6.31 -13.92
C ILE A 100 -1.04 6.77 -12.75
N GLY A 101 -1.88 7.79 -12.96
CA GLY A 101 -2.89 8.24 -11.99
C GLY A 101 -2.67 9.62 -11.35
N LEU A 102 -2.08 10.58 -12.07
CA LEU A 102 -1.76 11.96 -11.63
C LEU A 102 -2.82 12.66 -10.76
N ILE A 103 -4.11 12.39 -10.99
CA ILE A 103 -5.22 13.00 -10.23
C ILE A 103 -5.24 12.53 -8.76
N TYR A 104 -4.77 11.31 -8.47
CA TYR A 104 -4.78 10.71 -7.13
C TYR A 104 -3.40 10.54 -6.51
N SER A 105 -2.34 10.58 -7.32
CA SER A 105 -0.96 10.42 -6.87
C SER A 105 -0.62 11.33 -5.70
N SER A 106 -0.96 12.62 -5.81
CA SER A 106 -0.69 13.63 -4.80
C SER A 106 -1.50 13.43 -3.52
N TYR A 107 -2.76 12.98 -3.61
CA TYR A 107 -3.57 12.64 -2.43
C TYR A 107 -3.00 11.43 -1.71
N PHE A 108 -2.62 10.40 -2.46
CA PHE A 108 -2.11 9.16 -1.89
C PHE A 108 -0.73 9.35 -1.26
N GLU A 109 0.13 10.17 -1.88
CA GLU A 109 1.40 10.61 -1.33
C GLU A 109 1.22 11.44 -0.04
N GLN A 110 0.34 12.45 -0.04
CA GLN A 110 0.04 13.23 1.16
C GLN A 110 -0.42 12.35 2.33
N LYS A 111 -1.23 11.32 2.05
CA LYS A 111 -1.67 10.37 3.08
C LYS A 111 -0.52 9.50 3.57
N ALA A 112 0.33 8.99 2.69
CA ALA A 112 1.53 8.25 3.08
C ALA A 112 2.42 9.11 3.99
N MET A 113 2.64 10.39 3.63
CA MET A 113 3.41 11.31 4.45
C MET A 113 2.82 11.49 5.84
N ARG A 114 1.52 11.80 5.93
CA ARG A 114 0.86 12.00 7.21
C ARG A 114 0.84 10.74 8.09
N TYR A 115 0.81 9.55 7.50
CA TYR A 115 0.70 8.30 8.27
C TYR A 115 2.04 7.72 8.69
N PHE A 116 3.08 7.91 7.89
CA PHE A 116 4.32 7.16 8.01
C PHE A 116 5.59 8.03 8.11
N TYR A 117 5.49 9.33 7.86
CA TYR A 117 6.61 10.28 8.03
C TYR A 117 6.25 11.29 9.12
N GLY A 118 6.63 10.94 10.35
CA GLY A 118 6.62 11.82 11.52
C GLY A 118 8.04 12.17 11.91
#